data_AF-R7KAC5-F1
#
_entry.id   AF-R7KAC5-F1
#
_cell.length_a   1.000
_cell.length_b   1.000
_cell.length_c   1.000
_cell.angle_alpha   90.00
_cell.angle_beta   90.00
_cell.angle_gamma   90.00
#
_symmetry.space_group_name_H-M   'P 1'
#
loop_
_entity.id
_entity.type
_entity.pdbx_description
1 polymer ?
#
loop_
_entity_poly.entity_id
_entity_poly.type
_entity_poly.pdbx_seq_one_letter_code
_entity_poly.pdbx_strand_id
1 'polypeptide(L)'
;MTTAYVEKGYKRSFDNLTTLLKSGFGAVLKDKLSLSYEGDKIVYGDTQFVMDDGREEISCAAYMTDSGASWFEGIRSGKNVSDTGSKWVELVSEVAKLYHKKYPVIEYAPIDKNWDFKPQAVLERIFSNFMPHSDVNKFDIKELPERKLEEYFGVSLCLKMHGGTGAPVPCLGKVYFKKVKNRLIAVKKNVAGDIERFLKEVDVSAPTLPSSEGAEGIIDSALNALQVCVGDSEQALNFADYLYYSPTESTIKNLLFNSKHEDVVLFVTDVQVKAISHVYLKTFAFDVYEGNMPRYRISVGLNDNLTMQCLSCGENLIENNKLTYQSGDDTKLAYINLKDGNLGLDDETIANILNANVFSSHHMQIVCPQNVRAGVAGCFKTKCMSSVVRVDNINAYKCKDCPYPEMIYTLDSGERVWTKDLVISKRNYDIVLDKKENTKVCSVCKRRFTSADADESLCPTCLKSAKLSKDTLDEAQREYRRYSQLLPIGVRLINAAKKKYCFSDEEILVFVIGRDKWIFNKLDAMKKGFVRPPKKVRS
;
A
#
# COMPACT_ATOMS: atom_id res chain seq x y z
N MET A 1 59.85 11.53 25.43
CA MET A 1 58.41 11.60 25.12
C MET A 1 57.97 13.04 25.29
N THR A 2 57.37 13.61 24.26
CA THR A 2 56.86 14.99 24.26
C THR A 2 55.35 14.96 24.49
N THR A 3 54.84 15.72 25.45
CA THR A 3 53.40 15.87 25.68
C THR A 3 52.85 16.96 24.77
N ALA A 4 51.80 16.64 24.01
CA ALA A 4 51.05 17.55 23.18
C ALA A 4 49.62 17.68 23.73
N TYR A 5 49.18 18.90 24.03
CA TYR A 5 47.81 19.15 24.47
C TYR A 5 46.91 19.41 23.27
N VAL A 6 45.79 18.68 23.19
CA VAL A 6 44.80 18.78 22.12
C VAL A 6 43.74 19.78 22.52
N GLU A 7 43.60 20.86 21.73
CA GLU A 7 42.66 21.94 22.01
C GLU A 7 41.20 21.44 22.08
N LYS A 8 40.37 22.13 22.86
CA LYS A 8 38.94 21.80 23.01
C LYS A 8 38.17 21.77 21.69
N GLY A 9 38.58 22.53 20.68
CA GLY A 9 38.00 22.50 19.32
C GLY A 9 38.11 21.14 18.64
N TYR A 10 39.11 20.33 19.01
CA TYR A 10 39.34 18.99 18.47
C TYR A 10 38.80 17.86 19.36
N LYS A 11 38.06 18.17 20.43
CA LYS A 11 37.50 17.18 21.37
C LYS A 11 36.75 16.04 20.67
N ARG A 12 35.89 16.37 19.69
CA ARG A 12 35.13 15.37 18.93
C ARG A 12 36.06 14.40 18.19
N SER A 13 37.14 14.90 17.58
CA SER A 13 38.14 14.07 16.89
C SER A 13 38.93 13.19 17.86
N PHE A 14 39.25 13.70 19.06
CA PHE A 14 39.94 12.95 20.10
C PHE A 14 39.10 11.82 20.69
N ASP A 15 37.83 12.11 20.99
CA ASP A 15 36.86 11.13 21.49
C ASP A 15 36.61 10.02 20.46
N ASN A 16 36.49 10.39 19.18
CA ASN A 16 36.34 9.44 18.07
C ASN A 16 37.57 8.55 17.90
N LEU A 17 38.79 9.11 17.94
CA LEU A 17 40.02 8.34 17.82
C LEU A 17 40.21 7.37 18.99
N THR A 18 39.88 7.82 20.20
CA THR A 18 39.86 6.98 21.41
C THR A 18 38.88 5.81 21.27
N THR A 19 37.69 6.09 20.73
CA THR A 19 36.67 5.05 20.48
C THR A 19 37.15 4.04 19.45
N LEU A 20 37.78 4.50 18.35
CA LEU A 20 38.38 3.64 17.32
C LEU A 20 39.52 2.77 17.88
N LEU A 21 40.36 3.30 18.76
CA LEU A 21 41.43 2.54 19.41
C LEU A 21 40.91 1.45 20.36
N LYS A 22 39.70 1.63 20.91
CA LYS A 22 38.98 0.65 21.73
C LYS A 22 38.15 -0.35 20.90
N SER A 23 37.88 -0.06 19.62
CA SER A 23 37.12 -0.95 18.73
C SER A 23 37.99 -2.05 18.11
N GLY A 24 37.37 -2.97 17.36
CA GLY A 24 38.08 -4.01 16.61
C GLY A 24 39.09 -3.45 15.59
N PHE A 25 38.94 -2.19 15.16
CA PHE A 25 39.90 -1.51 14.28
C PHE A 25 41.17 -1.04 15.03
N GLY A 26 41.11 -0.91 16.35
CA GLY A 26 42.24 -0.51 17.19
C GLY A 26 43.46 -1.41 17.06
N ALA A 27 43.27 -2.71 16.77
CA ALA A 27 44.38 -3.64 16.49
C ALA A 27 45.17 -3.26 15.22
N VAL A 28 44.49 -2.76 14.18
CA VAL A 28 45.13 -2.31 12.94
C VAL A 28 45.89 -0.99 13.17
N LEU A 29 45.30 -0.08 13.95
CA LEU A 29 45.94 1.18 14.31
C LEU A 29 47.21 0.95 15.15
N LYS A 30 47.17 0.00 16.09
CA LYS A 30 48.33 -0.44 16.88
C LYS A 30 49.42 -1.05 15.99
N ASP A 31 49.07 -1.94 15.07
CA ASP A 31 50.04 -2.61 14.18
C ASP A 31 50.67 -1.67 13.16
N LYS A 32 49.86 -0.81 12.51
CA LYS A 32 50.32 0.01 11.37
C LYS A 32 50.88 1.37 11.74
N LEU A 33 50.38 1.99 12.82
CA LEU A 33 50.81 3.32 13.26
C LEU A 33 51.53 3.30 14.61
N SER A 34 51.73 2.12 15.22
CA SER A 34 52.31 1.99 16.57
C SER A 34 51.58 2.83 17.62
N LEU A 35 50.27 3.03 17.42
CA LEU A 35 49.43 3.81 18.32
C LEU A 35 49.16 3.02 19.60
N SER A 36 49.31 3.64 20.77
CA SER A 36 48.84 3.05 22.02
C SER A 36 47.91 3.99 22.78
N TYR A 37 47.06 3.41 23.61
CA TYR A 37 46.09 4.14 24.43
C TYR A 37 46.30 3.72 25.89
N GLU A 38 46.81 4.66 26.68
CA GLU A 38 47.14 4.47 28.10
C GLU A 38 46.30 5.43 28.95
N GLY A 39 45.26 4.91 29.60
CA GLY A 39 44.33 5.75 30.38
C GLY A 39 43.59 6.73 29.47
N ASP A 40 43.86 8.03 29.61
CA ASP A 40 43.27 9.13 28.80
C ASP A 40 44.26 9.72 27.78
N LYS A 41 45.33 8.98 27.44
CA LYS A 41 46.42 9.47 26.58
C LYS A 41 46.54 8.64 25.31
N ILE A 42 46.73 9.31 24.17
CA ILE A 42 46.99 8.67 22.88
C ILE A 42 48.48 8.85 22.55
N VAL A 43 49.23 7.76 22.41
CA VAL A 43 50.67 7.80 22.11
C VAL A 43 50.90 7.45 20.65
N TYR A 44 51.56 8.35 19.92
CA TYR A 44 51.95 8.20 18.51
C TYR A 44 53.43 8.55 18.34
N GLY A 45 54.26 7.55 18.04
CA GLY A 45 55.71 7.74 17.94
C GLY A 45 56.35 8.24 19.25
N ASP A 46 56.96 9.42 19.21
CA ASP A 46 57.62 10.07 20.35
C ASP A 46 56.71 11.02 21.15
N THR A 47 55.44 11.17 20.72
CA THR A 47 54.51 12.18 21.18
C THR A 47 53.31 11.55 21.88
N GLN A 48 52.94 12.05 23.07
CA GLN A 48 51.72 11.69 23.78
C GLN A 48 50.71 12.83 23.70
N PHE A 49 49.48 12.54 23.26
CA PHE A 49 48.40 13.50 23.15
C PHE A 49 47.46 13.39 24.36
N VAL A 50 47.15 14.53 24.97
CA VAL A 50 46.25 14.65 26.12
C VAL A 50 45.24 15.76 25.83
N MET A 51 43.96 15.55 26.16
CA MET A 51 42.96 16.62 26.04
C MET A 51 43.26 17.76 27.00
N ASP A 52 43.26 19.00 26.49
CA ASP A 52 43.39 20.19 27.32
C ASP A 52 42.12 20.43 28.17
N ASP A 53 42.26 20.37 29.49
CA ASP A 53 41.20 20.65 30.45
C ASP A 53 41.11 22.15 30.80
N GLY A 54 42.02 22.98 30.27
CA GLY A 54 42.08 24.43 30.44
C GLY A 54 42.96 24.89 31.59
N ARG A 55 44.00 24.12 31.95
CA ARG A 55 44.92 24.42 33.07
C ARG A 55 46.30 24.94 32.66
N GLU A 56 46.66 24.94 31.38
CA GLU A 56 47.92 25.52 30.90
C GLU A 56 47.67 26.68 29.91
N GLU A 57 48.42 27.78 30.06
CA GLU A 57 48.50 28.82 29.03
C GLU A 57 49.15 28.22 27.78
N ILE A 58 48.33 27.98 26.75
CA ILE A 58 48.81 27.49 25.46
C ILE A 58 49.68 28.58 24.85
N SER A 59 51.00 28.34 24.81
CA SER A 59 51.91 29.12 23.99
C SER A 59 51.59 28.87 22.52
N CYS A 60 51.41 29.97 21.78
CA CYS A 60 51.34 30.07 20.31
C CYS A 60 50.01 29.66 19.66
N ALA A 61 49.01 30.55 19.77
CA ALA A 61 47.96 30.65 18.76
C ALA A 61 48.59 30.80 17.36
N ALA A 62 48.03 30.14 16.34
CA ALA A 62 48.45 30.32 14.96
C ALA A 62 48.36 31.80 14.54
N TYR A 63 49.46 32.39 14.05
CA TYR A 63 49.51 33.78 13.60
C TYR A 63 50.21 33.93 12.25
N MET A 64 49.88 35.01 11.55
CA MET A 64 50.58 35.43 10.34
C MET A 64 51.76 36.33 10.70
N THR A 65 52.93 36.04 10.11
CA THR A 65 54.12 36.92 10.17
C THR A 65 54.47 37.47 8.79
N ASP A 66 55.39 38.43 8.75
CA ASP A 66 55.99 38.95 7.51
C ASP A 66 56.69 37.86 6.67
N SER A 67 56.96 36.69 7.27
CA SER A 67 57.56 35.53 6.58
C SER A 67 56.55 34.49 6.11
N GLY A 68 55.26 34.65 6.41
CA GLY A 68 54.18 33.68 6.12
C GLY A 68 53.51 33.12 7.39
N ALA A 69 52.56 32.20 7.23
CA ALA A 69 51.83 31.61 8.36
C ALA A 69 52.76 30.78 9.27
N SER A 70 52.59 30.91 10.59
CA SER A 70 53.46 30.32 11.62
C SER A 70 53.54 28.79 11.55
N TRP A 71 52.47 28.11 11.09
CA TRP A 71 52.44 26.64 10.95
C TRP A 71 53.27 26.08 9.77
N PHE A 72 53.88 26.94 8.96
CA PHE A 72 54.87 26.55 7.93
C PHE A 72 56.30 26.89 8.34
N GLU A 73 56.51 27.50 9.51
CA GLU A 73 57.82 28.00 9.96
C GLU A 73 58.83 26.85 10.17
N GLY A 74 58.36 25.69 10.66
CA GLY A 74 59.18 24.48 10.79
C GLY A 74 59.67 23.90 9.47
N ILE A 75 58.87 24.04 8.39
CA ILE A 75 59.25 23.60 7.04
C ILE A 75 60.27 24.57 6.40
N ARG A 76 60.15 25.87 6.68
CA ARG A 76 61.03 26.90 6.09
C ARG A 76 62.37 27.04 6.79
N SER A 77 62.43 26.83 8.10
CA SER A 77 63.61 27.17 8.91
C SER A 77 64.37 25.96 9.46
N GLY A 78 63.90 24.72 9.23
CA GLY A 78 64.57 23.51 9.71
C GLY A 78 64.73 23.43 11.23
N LYS A 79 64.04 24.28 12.00
CA LYS A 79 63.97 24.24 13.45
C LYS A 79 62.77 23.39 13.88
N ASN A 80 62.96 22.61 14.94
CA ASN A 80 61.87 21.94 15.65
C ASN A 80 60.97 23.01 16.28
N VAL A 81 59.92 23.40 15.57
CA VAL A 81 58.82 24.17 16.16
C VAL A 81 58.01 23.20 16.99
N SER A 82 57.74 23.54 18.24
CA SER A 82 56.84 22.83 19.15
C SER A 82 55.38 23.00 18.74
N ASP A 83 55.07 22.69 17.47
CA ASP A 83 53.74 22.93 16.89
C ASP A 83 52.88 21.67 17.08
N THR A 84 52.31 21.55 18.28
CA THR A 84 51.48 20.41 18.73
C THR A 84 50.24 20.19 17.86
N GLY A 85 49.71 21.24 17.23
CA GLY A 85 48.58 21.16 16.30
C GLY A 85 48.90 20.42 15.00
N SER A 86 50.10 20.62 14.45
CA SER A 86 50.53 19.98 13.19
C SER A 86 50.64 18.46 13.30
N LYS A 87 51.24 17.95 14.39
CA LYS A 87 51.35 16.50 14.65
C LYS A 87 49.99 15.85 14.95
N TRP A 88 49.07 16.57 15.58
CA TRP A 88 47.71 16.07 15.81
C TRP A 88 46.95 15.90 14.49
N VAL A 89 47.03 16.89 13.60
CA VAL A 89 46.42 16.82 12.26
C VAL A 89 47.03 15.70 11.42
N GLU A 90 48.34 15.50 11.48
CA GLU A 90 49.04 14.38 10.82
C GLU A 90 48.51 13.02 11.29
N LEU A 91 48.41 12.82 12.61
CA LEU A 91 47.87 11.60 13.20
C LEU A 91 46.44 11.33 12.73
N VAL A 92 45.56 12.33 12.81
CA VAL A 92 44.16 12.19 12.37
C VAL A 92 44.09 11.85 10.88
N SER A 93 44.95 12.44 10.05
CA SER A 93 45.02 12.18 8.60
C SER A 93 45.46 10.75 8.28
N GLU A 94 46.50 10.22 8.95
CA GLU A 94 46.97 8.86 8.73
C GLU A 94 45.98 7.81 9.26
N VAL A 95 45.32 8.07 10.39
CA VAL A 95 44.22 7.23 10.89
C VAL A 95 43.07 7.21 9.89
N ALA A 96 42.65 8.38 9.39
CA ALA A 96 41.59 8.48 8.39
C ALA A 96 41.96 7.70 7.12
N LYS A 97 43.18 7.85 6.60
CA LYS A 97 43.68 7.14 5.42
C LYS A 97 43.70 5.62 5.60
N LEU A 98 44.11 5.10 6.77
CA LEU A 98 44.06 3.66 7.05
C LEU A 98 42.63 3.17 7.23
N TYR A 99 41.79 3.95 7.90
CA TYR A 99 40.37 3.65 8.05
C TYR A 99 39.70 3.56 6.69
N HIS A 100 39.92 4.54 5.80
CA HIS A 100 39.40 4.58 4.44
C HIS A 100 39.97 3.49 3.51
N LYS A 101 41.17 2.97 3.78
CA LYS A 101 41.70 1.80 3.07
C LYS A 101 40.97 0.51 3.43
N LYS A 102 40.42 0.41 4.64
CA LYS A 102 39.80 -0.81 5.16
C LYS A 102 38.26 -0.76 5.12
N TYR A 103 37.68 0.41 5.36
CA TYR A 103 36.25 0.63 5.38
C TYR A 103 35.86 1.66 4.31
N PRO A 104 34.84 1.37 3.48
CA PRO A 104 34.27 2.34 2.56
C PRO A 104 33.85 3.61 3.32
N VAL A 105 34.07 4.79 2.73
CA VAL A 105 33.72 6.09 3.34
C VAL A 105 32.24 6.09 3.75
N ILE A 106 31.94 6.35 5.03
CA ILE A 106 30.57 6.64 5.45
C ILE A 106 30.31 8.13 5.26
N GLU A 107 29.70 8.50 4.14
CA GLU A 107 29.16 9.85 3.97
C GLU A 107 27.84 9.94 4.75
N TYR A 108 27.90 10.55 5.92
CA TYR A 108 26.71 10.83 6.73
C TYR A 108 26.13 12.17 6.29
N ALA A 109 25.03 12.15 5.54
CA ALA A 109 24.28 13.36 5.17
C ALA A 109 22.89 13.32 5.85
N PRO A 110 22.80 13.75 7.12
CA PRO A 110 21.53 13.89 7.82
C PRO A 110 20.90 15.19 7.35
N ILE A 111 19.80 15.10 6.60
CA ILE A 111 19.18 16.29 6.02
C ILE A 111 17.98 16.64 6.89
N ASP A 112 18.28 17.29 8.03
CA ASP A 112 17.27 17.79 8.96
C ASP A 112 16.78 19.18 8.52
N LYS A 113 16.10 19.25 7.37
CA LYS A 113 15.34 20.46 7.02
C LYS A 113 13.88 20.22 7.38
N ASN A 114 13.34 21.03 8.30
CA ASN A 114 11.89 21.13 8.43
C ASN A 114 11.41 21.93 7.21
N TRP A 115 10.77 21.26 6.26
CA TRP A 115 10.02 21.96 5.23
C TRP A 115 8.64 22.29 5.81
N ASP A 116 8.15 23.51 5.56
CA ASP A 116 6.79 23.94 5.89
C ASP A 116 5.78 23.18 5.02
N PHE A 117 5.60 21.90 5.33
CA PHE A 117 4.67 21.02 4.64
C PHE A 117 3.24 21.39 5.02
N LYS A 118 2.40 21.66 4.02
CA LYS A 118 0.98 21.99 4.19
C LYS A 118 0.12 20.89 3.57
N PRO A 119 -0.36 19.92 4.35
CA PRO A 119 -1.21 18.82 3.86
C PRO A 119 -2.40 19.29 3.04
N GLN A 120 -3.04 20.39 3.49
CA GLN A 120 -4.19 20.99 2.83
C GLN A 120 -3.89 21.44 1.40
N ALA A 121 -2.73 22.08 1.17
CA ALA A 121 -2.35 22.55 -0.17
C ALA A 121 -2.09 21.39 -1.14
N VAL A 122 -1.55 20.27 -0.65
CA VAL A 122 -1.35 19.04 -1.45
C VAL A 122 -2.71 18.44 -1.81
N LEU A 123 -3.61 18.35 -0.85
CA LEU A 123 -4.96 17.81 -1.07
C LEU A 123 -5.73 18.64 -2.12
N GLU A 124 -5.71 19.97 -1.99
CA GLU A 124 -6.36 20.90 -2.91
C GLU A 124 -5.86 20.73 -4.35
N ARG A 125 -4.53 20.61 -4.55
CA ARG A 125 -3.94 20.39 -5.88
C ARG A 125 -4.36 19.05 -6.50
N ILE A 126 -4.41 17.98 -5.71
CA ILE A 126 -4.83 16.66 -6.20
C ILE A 126 -6.31 16.72 -6.61
N PHE A 127 -7.16 17.28 -5.75
CA PHE A 127 -8.60 17.31 -5.97
C PHE A 127 -9.00 18.25 -7.10
N SER A 128 -8.35 19.41 -7.25
CA SER A 128 -8.65 20.34 -8.35
C SER A 128 -8.39 19.72 -9.72
N ASN A 129 -7.35 18.89 -9.86
CA ASN A 129 -6.98 18.27 -11.12
C ASN A 129 -7.72 16.94 -11.37
N PHE A 130 -7.88 16.10 -10.35
CA PHE A 130 -8.37 14.72 -10.53
C PHE A 130 -9.78 14.46 -9.99
N MET A 131 -10.33 15.36 -9.19
CA MET A 131 -11.69 15.26 -8.62
C MET A 131 -12.43 16.62 -8.66
N PRO A 132 -12.51 17.30 -9.81
CA PRO A 132 -12.96 18.70 -9.89
C PRO A 132 -14.41 18.93 -9.43
N HIS A 133 -15.23 17.87 -9.37
CA HIS A 133 -16.61 17.94 -8.90
C HIS A 133 -16.76 17.71 -7.38
N SER A 134 -15.66 17.46 -6.67
CA SER A 134 -15.64 17.22 -5.23
C SER A 134 -15.25 18.51 -4.51
N ASP A 135 -16.03 18.86 -3.49
CA ASP A 135 -15.71 19.98 -2.61
C ASP A 135 -14.66 19.56 -1.59
N VAL A 136 -13.44 20.09 -1.71
CA VAL A 136 -12.29 19.75 -0.86
C VAL A 136 -12.57 20.07 0.61
N ASN A 137 -13.45 21.04 0.90
CA ASN A 137 -13.80 21.42 2.27
C ASN A 137 -14.63 20.37 3.01
N LYS A 138 -15.12 19.35 2.31
CA LYS A 138 -15.82 18.21 2.93
C LYS A 138 -14.87 17.18 3.54
N PHE A 139 -13.57 17.35 3.33
CA PHE A 139 -12.56 16.41 3.77
C PHE A 139 -11.79 16.95 4.96
N ASP A 140 -11.70 16.12 6.01
CA ASP A 140 -10.88 16.37 7.18
C ASP A 140 -9.52 15.70 7.00
N ILE A 141 -8.45 16.41 7.34
CA ILE A 141 -7.09 15.87 7.32
C ILE A 141 -6.69 15.47 8.74
N LYS A 142 -6.24 14.23 8.91
CA LYS A 142 -5.57 13.77 10.13
C LYS A 142 -4.12 13.44 9.81
N GLU A 143 -3.22 14.30 10.26
CA GLU A 143 -1.79 14.03 10.20
C GLU A 143 -1.44 12.79 11.02
N LEU A 144 -0.61 11.92 10.46
CA LEU A 144 -0.13 10.76 11.19
C LEU A 144 0.97 11.22 12.17
N PRO A 145 0.90 10.81 13.44
CA PRO A 145 1.75 11.35 14.51
C PRO A 145 3.25 11.04 14.35
N GLU A 146 3.61 10.04 13.55
CA GLU A 146 4.99 9.69 13.29
C GLU A 146 5.50 10.43 12.06
N ARG A 147 6.34 11.46 12.27
CA ARG A 147 7.35 11.83 11.27
C ARG A 147 8.26 10.62 11.09
N LYS A 148 7.97 9.77 10.12
CA LYS A 148 8.82 8.62 9.83
C LYS A 148 10.08 9.13 9.14
N LEU A 149 11.18 9.10 9.87
CA LEU A 149 12.51 9.14 9.28
C LEU A 149 12.70 7.82 8.57
N GLU A 150 12.70 7.86 7.24
CA GLU A 150 13.10 6.72 6.44
C GLU A 150 14.62 6.70 6.36
N GLU A 151 15.22 5.59 6.79
CA GLU A 151 16.66 5.38 6.74
C GLU A 151 17.04 4.71 5.43
N TYR A 152 17.95 5.34 4.69
CA TYR A 152 18.49 4.82 3.44
C TYR A 152 20.01 4.68 3.53
N PHE A 153 20.53 3.56 3.05
CA PHE A 153 21.95 3.28 2.96
C PHE A 153 22.35 3.19 1.49
N GLY A 154 23.18 4.11 1.03
CA GLY A 154 23.66 4.17 -0.34
C GLY A 154 25.05 3.58 -0.46
N VAL A 155 25.22 2.45 -1.15
CA VAL A 155 26.50 1.81 -1.38
C VAL A 155 27.04 2.23 -2.74
N SER A 156 28.10 3.03 -2.74
CA SER A 156 28.81 3.47 -3.94
C SER A 156 29.77 2.38 -4.41
N LEU A 157 29.70 2.04 -5.69
CA LEU A 157 30.37 0.90 -6.33
C LEU A 157 31.24 1.37 -7.50
N CYS A 158 32.35 0.68 -7.71
CA CYS A 158 33.09 0.66 -8.96
C CYS A 158 32.90 -0.72 -9.59
N LEU A 159 32.33 -0.74 -10.80
CA LEU A 159 31.96 -1.94 -11.54
C LEU A 159 32.87 -2.08 -12.74
N LYS A 160 33.49 -3.25 -12.91
CA LYS A 160 34.24 -3.55 -14.14
C LYS A 160 33.32 -4.18 -15.16
N MET A 161 32.91 -3.39 -16.16
CA MET A 161 31.94 -3.80 -17.18
C MET A 161 32.61 -4.14 -18.50
N HIS A 162 32.11 -5.14 -19.22
CA HIS A 162 32.52 -5.44 -20.60
C HIS A 162 31.34 -5.89 -21.47
N GLY A 163 31.38 -5.56 -22.76
CA GLY A 163 30.37 -5.95 -23.78
C GLY A 163 30.70 -7.27 -24.49
N GLY A 164 31.33 -8.24 -23.81
CA GLY A 164 31.71 -9.53 -24.38
C GLY A 164 33.08 -9.58 -25.06
N THR A 165 33.45 -8.59 -25.88
CA THR A 165 34.79 -8.50 -26.50
C THR A 165 35.44 -7.15 -26.23
N GLY A 166 36.46 -7.12 -25.36
CA GLY A 166 37.21 -5.89 -25.04
C GLY A 166 37.72 -5.87 -23.59
N ALA A 167 38.61 -4.92 -23.29
CA ALA A 167 39.10 -4.72 -21.93
C ALA A 167 37.96 -4.18 -21.05
N PRO A 168 37.82 -4.66 -19.79
CA PRO A 168 36.78 -4.20 -18.90
C PRO A 168 36.99 -2.72 -18.54
N VAL A 169 35.92 -1.94 -18.64
CA VAL A 169 35.90 -0.51 -18.34
C VAL A 169 35.31 -0.28 -16.95
N PRO A 170 35.97 0.49 -16.09
CA PRO A 170 35.43 0.84 -14.78
C PRO A 170 34.26 1.83 -14.94
N CYS A 171 33.12 1.50 -14.34
CA CYS A 171 31.94 2.33 -14.27
C CYS A 171 31.56 2.57 -12.81
N LEU A 172 31.20 3.81 -12.47
CA LEU A 172 30.72 4.14 -11.13
C LEU A 172 29.21 3.93 -11.07
N GLY A 173 28.77 3.22 -10.05
CA GLY A 173 27.36 2.98 -9.77
C GLY A 173 27.07 3.14 -8.28
N LYS A 174 25.78 3.17 -7.93
CA LYS A 174 25.34 3.23 -6.55
C LYS A 174 24.08 2.41 -6.39
N VAL A 175 23.99 1.66 -5.30
CA VAL A 175 22.80 0.89 -4.91
C VAL A 175 22.30 1.44 -3.60
N TYR A 176 20.99 1.64 -3.49
CA TYR A 176 20.37 2.14 -2.27
C TYR A 176 19.56 1.05 -1.58
N PHE A 177 19.59 1.05 -0.25
CA PHE A 177 18.84 0.14 0.59
C PHE A 177 17.99 0.93 1.57
N LYS A 178 16.70 0.59 1.69
CA LYS A 178 15.81 1.13 2.71
C LYS A 178 15.82 0.26 3.95
N LYS A 179 15.95 0.85 5.15
CA LYS A 179 15.76 0.13 6.41
C LYS A 179 14.28 -0.12 6.64
N VAL A 180 13.92 -1.39 6.77
CA VAL A 180 12.58 -1.82 7.16
C VAL A 180 12.73 -2.76 8.35
N LYS A 181 12.42 -2.25 9.55
CA LYS A 181 12.68 -2.95 10.83
C LYS A 181 14.18 -3.30 10.95
N ASN A 182 14.53 -4.59 11.04
CA ASN A 182 15.92 -5.06 11.16
C ASN A 182 16.50 -5.58 9.83
N ARG A 183 15.95 -5.15 8.69
CA ARG A 183 16.39 -5.60 7.36
C ARG A 183 16.62 -4.42 6.44
N LEU A 184 17.55 -4.60 5.52
CA LEU A 184 17.84 -3.68 4.42
C LEU A 184 17.25 -4.25 3.13
N ILE A 185 16.41 -3.46 2.45
CA ILE A 185 15.74 -3.86 1.21
C ILE A 185 16.23 -2.96 0.09
N ALA A 186 16.74 -3.54 -1.00
CA ALA A 186 17.21 -2.78 -2.14
C ALA A 186 16.07 -2.00 -2.79
N VAL A 187 16.36 -0.75 -3.18
CA VAL A 187 15.39 0.13 -3.84
C VAL A 187 15.68 0.22 -5.33
N LYS A 188 14.63 0.30 -6.13
CA LYS A 188 14.75 0.35 -7.59
C LYS A 188 15.51 1.61 -8.05
N LYS A 189 16.14 1.52 -9.21
CA LYS A 189 16.96 2.57 -9.84
C LYS A 189 16.29 3.96 -9.88
N ASN A 190 14.97 4.02 -10.09
CA ASN A 190 14.24 5.30 -10.11
C ASN A 190 14.28 6.00 -8.76
N VAL A 191 13.99 5.27 -7.68
CA VAL A 191 14.01 5.81 -6.31
C VAL A 191 15.43 6.25 -5.92
N ALA A 192 16.44 5.45 -6.29
CA ALA A 192 17.84 5.81 -6.10
C ALA A 192 18.22 7.12 -6.82
N GLY A 193 17.70 7.34 -8.03
CA GLY A 193 17.93 8.59 -8.78
C GLY A 193 17.29 9.81 -8.14
N ASP A 194 16.13 9.66 -7.50
CA ASP A 194 15.47 10.75 -6.77
C ASP A 194 16.26 11.14 -5.51
N ILE A 195 16.80 10.16 -4.79
CA ILE A 195 17.69 10.39 -3.63
C ILE A 195 18.95 11.15 -4.06
N GLU A 196 19.58 10.76 -5.17
CA GLU A 196 20.79 11.40 -5.68
C GLU A 196 20.55 12.84 -6.17
N ARG A 197 19.40 13.11 -6.80
CA ARG A 197 19.01 14.48 -7.15
C ARG A 197 18.85 15.33 -5.90
N PHE A 198 18.23 14.78 -4.87
CA PHE A 198 18.04 15.46 -3.60
C PHE A 198 19.37 15.77 -2.89
N LEU A 199 20.28 14.81 -2.81
CA LEU A 199 21.59 15.00 -2.19
C LEU A 199 22.43 16.11 -2.88
N LYS A 200 22.21 16.36 -4.17
CA LYS A 200 22.86 17.47 -4.90
C LYS A 200 22.32 18.85 -4.54
N GLU A 201 21.07 18.94 -4.12
CA GLU A 201 20.39 20.21 -3.80
C GLU A 201 20.60 20.64 -2.34
N VAL A 202 21.22 19.78 -1.52
CA VAL A 202 21.30 19.97 -0.08
C VAL A 202 22.67 20.46 0.35
N ASP A 203 22.67 21.56 1.09
CA ASP A 203 23.85 22.13 1.73
C ASP A 203 24.30 21.22 2.89
N VAL A 204 25.54 20.72 2.80
CA VAL A 204 26.12 19.68 3.67
C VAL A 204 26.50 20.21 5.07
N SER A 205 26.16 21.46 5.38
CA SER A 205 26.45 22.13 6.65
C SER A 205 25.47 21.82 7.79
N ALA A 206 24.46 20.97 7.57
CA ALA A 206 23.41 20.65 8.56
C ALA A 206 23.92 19.81 9.75
N PRO A 207 23.34 20.00 10.96
CA PRO A 207 23.78 19.32 12.17
C PRO A 207 23.55 17.80 12.14
N THR A 208 24.48 17.07 12.75
CA THR A 208 24.51 15.61 12.79
C THR A 208 23.52 15.07 13.82
N LEU A 209 22.60 14.19 13.41
CA LEU A 209 21.79 13.41 14.37
C LEU A 209 22.67 12.36 15.07
N PRO A 210 22.50 12.12 16.38
CA PRO A 210 23.20 11.05 17.08
C PRO A 210 22.62 9.69 16.66
N SER A 211 23.39 8.87 15.93
CA SER A 211 23.01 7.48 15.69
C SER A 211 23.32 6.60 16.91
N SER A 212 22.38 5.77 17.32
CA SER A 212 22.53 4.81 18.45
C SER A 212 23.19 3.48 18.05
N GLU A 213 23.37 3.21 16.76
CA GLU A 213 24.01 2.00 16.24
C GLU A 213 25.50 2.25 15.92
N GLY A 214 26.37 1.30 16.30
CA GLY A 214 27.79 1.34 15.96
C GLY A 214 28.01 1.18 14.46
N ALA A 215 28.91 1.99 13.88
CA ALA A 215 29.17 2.03 12.45
C ALA A 215 29.50 0.65 11.83
N GLU A 216 30.13 -0.25 12.59
CA GLU A 216 30.50 -1.61 12.15
C GLU A 216 29.26 -2.45 11.77
N GLY A 217 28.21 -2.46 12.60
CA GLY A 217 27.00 -3.25 12.33
C GLY A 217 26.17 -2.75 11.15
N ILE A 218 26.23 -1.45 10.86
CA ILE A 218 25.59 -0.83 9.69
C ILE A 218 26.32 -1.22 8.41
N ILE A 219 27.67 -1.20 8.43
CA ILE A 219 28.50 -1.61 7.29
C ILE A 219 28.22 -3.07 6.94
N ASP A 220 28.27 -3.97 7.92
CA ASP A 220 28.07 -5.41 7.69
C ASP A 220 26.66 -5.69 7.14
N SER A 221 25.65 -5.01 7.67
CA SER A 221 24.27 -5.13 7.18
C SER A 221 24.13 -4.69 5.72
N ALA A 222 24.74 -3.56 5.35
CA ALA A 222 24.71 -3.03 3.98
C ALA A 222 25.49 -3.93 3.00
N LEU A 223 26.63 -4.47 3.41
CA LEU A 223 27.42 -5.41 2.60
C LEU A 223 26.70 -6.74 2.41
N ASN A 224 26.08 -7.28 3.45
CA ASN A 224 25.27 -8.51 3.36
C ASN A 224 24.07 -8.30 2.43
N ALA A 225 23.38 -7.16 2.52
CA ALA A 225 22.26 -6.83 1.63
C ALA A 225 22.71 -6.69 0.17
N LEU A 226 23.88 -6.10 -0.07
CA LEU A 226 24.49 -6.05 -1.40
C LEU A 226 24.83 -7.44 -1.92
N GLN A 227 25.41 -8.30 -1.08
CA GLN A 227 25.74 -9.68 -1.45
C GLN A 227 24.49 -10.46 -1.86
N VAL A 228 23.37 -10.32 -1.14
CA VAL A 228 22.09 -10.91 -1.53
C VAL A 228 21.62 -10.38 -2.89
N CYS A 229 21.72 -9.07 -3.13
CA CYS A 229 21.31 -8.47 -4.41
C CYS A 229 22.17 -8.88 -5.60
N VAL A 230 23.44 -9.25 -5.37
CA VAL A 230 24.37 -9.72 -6.41
C VAL A 230 24.31 -11.25 -6.58
N GLY A 231 24.03 -11.99 -5.51
CA GLY A 231 24.24 -13.44 -5.42
C GLY A 231 23.00 -14.34 -5.46
N ASP A 232 21.80 -13.85 -5.11
CA ASP A 232 20.59 -14.69 -5.10
C ASP A 232 19.90 -14.70 -6.48
N SER A 233 20.13 -15.78 -7.24
CA SER A 233 19.45 -16.08 -8.50
C SER A 233 17.96 -16.47 -8.35
N GLU A 234 17.44 -16.55 -7.13
CA GLU A 234 16.04 -16.93 -6.84
C GLU A 234 15.08 -15.73 -6.75
N GLN A 235 15.58 -14.49 -6.66
CA GLN A 235 14.73 -13.31 -6.75
C GLN A 235 14.47 -12.93 -8.22
N ALA A 236 13.21 -12.65 -8.55
CA ALA A 236 12.75 -12.37 -9.92
C ALA A 236 13.28 -11.04 -10.54
N LEU A 237 14.27 -10.39 -9.94
CA LEU A 237 14.76 -9.06 -10.30
C LEU A 237 16.28 -9.09 -10.50
N ASN A 238 16.73 -8.47 -11.60
CA ASN A 238 18.14 -8.45 -11.99
C ASN A 238 18.89 -7.40 -11.17
N PHE A 239 20.16 -7.64 -10.79
CA PHE A 239 21.02 -6.65 -10.13
C PHE A 239 21.01 -5.27 -10.83
N ALA A 240 20.89 -5.26 -12.16
CA ALA A 240 20.78 -4.04 -12.96
C ALA A 240 19.57 -3.15 -12.59
N ASP A 241 18.49 -3.72 -12.06
CA ASP A 241 17.25 -3.01 -11.73
C ASP A 241 17.40 -2.08 -10.51
N TYR A 242 18.41 -2.34 -9.68
CA TYR A 242 18.72 -1.59 -8.46
C TYR A 242 19.89 -0.62 -8.64
N LEU A 243 20.61 -0.73 -9.76
CA LEU A 243 21.84 -0.01 -9.96
C LEU A 243 21.58 1.37 -10.57
N TYR A 244 21.85 2.40 -9.77
CA TYR A 244 21.86 3.78 -10.23
C TYR A 244 23.25 4.15 -10.76
N TYR A 245 23.29 4.76 -11.93
CA TYR A 245 24.50 5.33 -12.49
C TYR A 245 24.46 6.85 -12.31
N SER A 246 25.43 7.41 -11.59
CA SER A 246 25.70 8.86 -11.61
C SER A 246 25.88 9.31 -13.06
N PRO A 247 25.47 10.52 -13.49
CA PRO A 247 25.35 10.94 -14.89
C PRO A 247 26.69 10.85 -15.65
N THR A 248 26.97 9.63 -16.09
CA THR A 248 27.98 9.16 -17.03
C THR A 248 27.30 8.07 -17.87
N GLU A 249 26.04 8.32 -18.23
CA GLU A 249 25.37 7.59 -19.31
C GLU A 249 26.24 7.58 -20.57
N SER A 250 27.13 8.55 -20.77
CA SER A 250 28.12 8.58 -21.84
C SER A 250 29.04 7.35 -21.87
N THR A 251 29.55 6.87 -20.74
CA THR A 251 30.47 5.72 -20.74
C THR A 251 29.75 4.41 -21.08
N ILE A 252 28.53 4.22 -20.54
CA ILE A 252 27.70 3.05 -20.85
C ILE A 252 27.18 3.14 -22.29
N LYS A 253 26.71 4.32 -22.73
CA LYS A 253 26.32 4.56 -24.13
C LYS A 253 27.49 4.34 -25.09
N ASN A 254 28.72 4.75 -24.73
CA ASN A 254 29.91 4.51 -25.55
C ASN A 254 30.28 3.02 -25.60
N LEU A 255 30.14 2.28 -24.48
CA LEU A 255 30.33 0.84 -24.45
C LEU A 255 29.29 0.12 -25.33
N LEU A 256 28.02 0.54 -25.26
CA LEU A 256 26.95 0.00 -26.10
C LEU A 256 27.12 0.39 -27.58
N PHE A 257 27.53 1.63 -27.87
CA PHE A 257 27.73 2.14 -29.23
C PHE A 257 28.93 1.50 -29.95
N ASN A 258 30.01 1.23 -29.22
CA ASN A 258 31.19 0.55 -29.78
C ASN A 258 30.96 -0.96 -30.00
N SER A 259 29.86 -1.49 -29.48
CA SER A 259 29.49 -2.89 -29.64
C SER A 259 28.65 -3.02 -30.90
N LYS A 260 29.19 -3.69 -31.94
CA LYS A 260 28.62 -3.73 -33.32
C LYS A 260 27.31 -4.52 -33.47
N HIS A 261 26.62 -4.85 -32.39
CA HIS A 261 25.41 -5.67 -32.38
C HIS A 261 24.29 -4.96 -31.62
N GLU A 262 23.03 -5.13 -32.04
CA GLU A 262 21.88 -4.45 -31.43
C GLU A 262 21.48 -5.05 -30.07
N ASP A 263 21.90 -6.30 -29.76
CA ASP A 263 21.57 -7.05 -28.53
C ASP A 263 22.79 -7.25 -27.61
N VAL A 264 23.46 -6.16 -27.21
CA VAL A 264 24.69 -6.26 -26.40
C VAL A 264 24.35 -6.34 -24.92
N VAL A 265 24.57 -7.53 -24.34
CA VAL A 265 24.51 -7.76 -22.89
C VAL A 265 25.82 -7.32 -22.25
N LEU A 266 25.75 -6.37 -21.32
CA LEU A 266 26.91 -5.95 -20.53
C LEU A 266 27.08 -6.87 -19.33
N PHE A 267 28.29 -7.40 -19.16
CA PHE A 267 28.64 -8.25 -18.03
C PHE A 267 29.48 -7.46 -17.02
N VAL A 268 29.18 -7.68 -15.74
CA VAL A 268 29.96 -7.14 -14.61
C VAL A 268 30.84 -8.26 -14.08
N THR A 269 32.16 -8.07 -14.13
CA THR A 269 33.14 -9.08 -13.70
C THR A 269 33.64 -8.88 -12.28
N ASP A 270 33.57 -7.64 -11.79
CA ASP A 270 34.09 -7.25 -10.49
C ASP A 270 33.26 -6.08 -9.94
N VAL A 271 32.91 -6.17 -8.66
CA VAL A 271 32.13 -5.17 -7.93
C VAL A 271 32.96 -4.74 -6.72
N GLN A 272 33.50 -3.52 -6.77
CA GLN A 272 34.28 -2.96 -5.67
C GLN A 272 33.50 -1.88 -4.93
N VAL A 273 33.24 -2.09 -3.65
CA VAL A 273 32.61 -1.08 -2.79
C VAL A 273 33.59 0.06 -2.49
N LYS A 274 33.14 1.30 -2.67
CA LYS A 274 33.94 2.53 -2.49
C LYS A 274 33.49 3.35 -1.29
N ALA A 275 32.18 3.46 -1.07
CA ALA A 275 31.59 4.22 0.03
C ALA A 275 30.23 3.65 0.44
N ILE A 276 29.79 3.91 1.67
CA ILE A 276 28.45 3.60 2.18
C ILE A 276 27.87 4.87 2.81
N SER A 277 27.04 5.61 2.10
CA SER A 277 26.35 6.78 2.65
C SER A 277 25.15 6.39 3.50
N HIS A 278 24.87 7.10 4.59
CA HIS A 278 23.63 6.96 5.36
C HIS A 278 22.83 8.26 5.25
N VAL A 279 21.57 8.12 4.83
CA VAL A 279 20.68 9.22 4.52
C VAL A 279 19.37 9.05 5.29
N TYR A 280 19.02 10.07 6.08
CA TYR A 280 17.74 10.16 6.78
C TYR A 280 16.78 11.04 6.02
N LEU A 281 15.63 10.49 5.64
CA LEU A 281 14.64 11.19 4.83
C LEU A 281 13.34 11.37 5.61
N LYS A 282 12.88 12.62 5.73
CA LYS A 282 11.57 12.92 6.33
C LYS A 282 10.46 12.59 5.34
N THR A 283 9.48 11.82 5.79
CA THR A 283 8.21 11.62 5.09
C THR A 283 7.08 12.22 5.91
N PHE A 284 6.18 12.93 5.22
CA PHE A 284 4.93 13.41 5.78
C PHE A 284 3.81 12.51 5.31
N ALA A 285 2.98 12.04 6.22
CA ALA A 285 1.83 11.21 5.87
C ALA A 285 0.60 11.68 6.62
N PHE A 286 -0.53 11.70 5.93
CA PHE A 286 -1.81 12.08 6.48
C PHE A 286 -2.93 11.27 5.86
N ASP A 287 -3.94 11.00 6.66
CA ASP A 287 -5.16 10.34 6.22
C ASP A 287 -6.23 11.39 5.93
N VAL A 288 -6.89 11.25 4.79
CA VAL A 288 -7.99 12.10 4.33
C VAL A 288 -9.29 11.40 4.70
N TYR A 289 -10.12 12.08 5.49
CA TYR A 289 -11.41 11.61 5.96
C TYR A 289 -12.54 12.36 5.26
N GLU A 290 -13.64 11.68 4.98
CA GLU A 290 -14.90 12.32 4.59
C GLU A 290 -15.89 12.06 5.72
N GLY A 291 -16.10 13.05 6.57
CA GLY A 291 -16.71 12.86 7.89
C GLY A 291 -15.90 11.87 8.75
N ASN A 292 -16.52 10.79 9.21
CA ASN A 292 -15.83 9.80 10.05
C ASN A 292 -15.17 8.63 9.29
N MET A 293 -15.16 8.66 7.95
CA MET A 293 -14.67 7.56 7.13
C MET A 293 -13.31 7.89 6.49
N PRO A 294 -12.25 7.10 6.74
CA PRO A 294 -10.98 7.28 6.06
C PRO A 294 -11.10 6.90 4.58
N ARG A 295 -10.62 7.77 3.68
CA ARG A 295 -10.70 7.59 2.22
C ARG A 295 -9.36 7.31 1.60
N TYR A 296 -8.40 8.18 1.89
CA TYR A 296 -7.10 8.14 1.27
C TYR A 296 -6.01 8.28 2.31
N ARG A 297 -4.89 7.62 2.06
CA ARG A 297 -3.63 7.90 2.74
C ARG A 297 -2.72 8.59 1.74
N ILE A 298 -2.31 9.80 2.06
CA ILE A 298 -1.37 10.56 1.25
C ILE A 298 -0.05 10.60 2.00
N SER A 299 1.01 10.18 1.34
CA SER A 299 2.37 10.27 1.83
C SER A 299 3.18 11.13 0.86
N VAL A 300 3.83 12.16 1.38
CA VAL A 300 4.74 13.03 0.62
C VAL A 300 6.12 12.86 1.22
N GLY A 301 7.00 12.24 0.43
CA GLY A 301 8.41 12.08 0.73
C GLY A 301 9.28 13.17 0.10
N LEU A 302 10.57 12.87 -0.07
CA LEU A 302 11.55 13.74 -0.72
C LEU A 302 11.13 14.27 -2.09
N ASN A 303 11.58 15.47 -2.45
CA ASN A 303 11.32 16.09 -3.77
C ASN A 303 9.84 16.10 -4.13
N ASP A 304 8.99 16.28 -3.12
CA ASP A 304 7.54 16.20 -3.25
C ASP A 304 7.09 14.86 -3.86
N ASN A 305 7.71 13.76 -3.40
CA ASN A 305 7.38 12.42 -3.84
C ASN A 305 6.03 11.99 -3.25
N LEU A 306 4.98 12.14 -4.03
CA LEU A 306 3.61 11.84 -3.69
C LEU A 306 3.31 10.35 -3.88
N THR A 307 2.76 9.74 -2.85
CA THR A 307 2.05 8.47 -2.92
C THR A 307 0.65 8.65 -2.35
N MET A 308 -0.36 8.23 -3.09
CA MET A 308 -1.76 8.29 -2.69
C MET A 308 -2.37 6.90 -2.76
N GLN A 309 -2.81 6.37 -1.63
CA GLN A 309 -3.42 5.07 -1.51
C GLN A 309 -4.91 5.19 -1.18
N CYS A 310 -5.75 4.41 -1.84
CA CYS A 310 -7.15 4.25 -1.46
C CYS A 310 -7.27 3.31 -0.25
N LEU A 311 -7.74 3.82 0.89
CA LEU A 311 -7.88 3.02 2.12
C LEU A 311 -9.03 2.01 2.07
N SER A 312 -9.92 2.09 1.07
CA SER A 312 -11.03 1.14 0.89
C SER A 312 -10.66 -0.12 0.13
N CYS A 313 -9.69 -0.07 -0.79
CA CYS A 313 -9.23 -1.23 -1.58
C CYS A 313 -7.74 -1.55 -1.38
N GLY A 314 -6.94 -0.63 -0.84
CA GLY A 314 -5.50 -0.77 -0.66
C GLY A 314 -4.66 -0.42 -1.90
N GLU A 315 -5.29 -0.07 -3.03
CA GLU A 315 -4.57 0.25 -4.27
C GLU A 315 -3.90 1.64 -4.20
N ASN A 316 -2.71 1.74 -4.77
CA ASN A 316 -1.98 3.00 -4.94
C ASN A 316 -2.46 3.66 -6.23
N LEU A 317 -3.16 4.78 -6.10
CA LEU A 317 -3.62 5.60 -7.23
C LEU A 317 -2.48 6.42 -7.83
N ILE A 318 -1.59 6.86 -6.95
CA ILE A 318 -0.32 7.50 -7.30
C ILE A 318 0.75 6.77 -6.51
N GLU A 319 1.77 6.27 -7.20
CA GLU A 319 2.91 5.61 -6.58
C GLU A 319 4.20 6.31 -6.98
N ASN A 320 4.86 6.89 -6.00
CA ASN A 320 6.11 7.61 -6.19
C ASN A 320 6.08 8.67 -7.32
N ASN A 321 5.12 9.60 -7.30
CA ASN A 321 4.82 10.55 -8.38
C ASN A 321 4.39 9.93 -9.71
N LYS A 322 4.23 8.61 -9.81
CA LYS A 322 3.78 7.95 -11.04
C LYS A 322 2.30 7.63 -10.95
N LEU A 323 1.60 7.93 -12.04
CA LEU A 323 0.22 7.54 -12.23
C LEU A 323 0.12 6.71 -13.51
N THR A 324 -0.49 5.54 -13.40
CA THR A 324 -0.71 4.63 -14.52
C THR A 324 -2.19 4.71 -14.94
N TYR A 325 -2.47 4.89 -16.23
CA TYR A 325 -3.83 4.99 -16.74
C TYR A 325 -3.96 4.34 -18.12
N GLN A 326 -5.19 3.94 -18.48
CA GLN A 326 -5.50 3.37 -19.80
C GLN A 326 -5.94 4.47 -20.75
N SER A 327 -5.41 4.49 -21.97
CA SER A 327 -5.77 5.43 -23.04
C SER A 327 -6.03 4.62 -24.31
N GLY A 328 -7.29 4.25 -24.55
CA GLY A 328 -7.63 3.23 -25.53
C GLY A 328 -7.20 1.85 -25.02
N ASP A 329 -6.47 1.09 -25.83
CA ASP A 329 -5.91 -0.22 -25.47
C ASP A 329 -4.51 -0.12 -24.84
N ASP A 330 -3.91 1.08 -24.82
CA ASP A 330 -2.55 1.29 -24.34
C ASP A 330 -2.52 1.75 -22.86
N THR A 331 -1.61 1.15 -22.10
CA THR A 331 -1.28 1.61 -20.75
C THR A 331 -0.24 2.73 -20.81
N LYS A 332 -0.61 3.92 -20.33
CA LYS A 332 0.26 5.10 -20.30
C LYS A 332 0.69 5.44 -18.86
N LEU A 333 1.80 6.17 -18.77
CA LEU A 333 2.38 6.66 -17.52
C LEU A 333 2.41 8.18 -17.53
N ALA A 334 1.95 8.79 -16.43
CA ALA A 334 2.08 10.21 -16.15
C ALA A 334 2.97 10.41 -14.91
N TYR A 335 3.76 11.48 -14.93
CA TYR A 335 4.65 11.86 -13.83
C TYR A 335 4.17 13.16 -13.22
N ILE A 336 3.87 13.11 -11.92
CA ILE A 336 3.32 14.22 -11.14
C ILE A 336 4.47 15.06 -10.59
N ASN A 337 4.41 16.36 -10.83
CA ASN A 337 5.22 17.37 -10.18
C ASN A 337 4.35 18.21 -9.25
N LEU A 338 4.43 17.91 -7.95
CA LEU A 338 3.65 18.62 -6.92
C LEU A 338 3.97 20.12 -6.84
N LYS A 339 5.09 20.61 -7.39
CA LYS A 339 5.44 22.04 -7.39
C LYS A 339 4.55 22.85 -8.34
N ASP A 340 4.10 22.24 -9.43
CA ASP A 340 3.29 22.88 -10.46
C ASP A 340 1.79 22.80 -10.11
N GLY A 341 1.02 23.83 -10.44
CA GLY A 341 -0.41 23.90 -10.08
C GLY A 341 -1.27 22.84 -10.77
N ASN A 342 -0.92 22.49 -12.01
CA ASN A 342 -1.50 21.39 -12.80
C ASN A 342 -0.77 20.05 -12.59
N LEU A 343 -0.01 19.93 -11.50
CA LEU A 343 0.80 18.75 -11.21
C LEU A 343 1.83 18.40 -12.30
N GLY A 344 2.21 19.37 -13.13
CA GLY A 344 3.17 19.18 -14.23
C GLY A 344 2.58 18.45 -15.44
N LEU A 345 1.25 18.33 -15.53
CA LEU A 345 0.53 17.62 -16.59
C LEU A 345 -0.18 18.60 -17.52
N ASP A 346 -0.19 18.32 -18.83
CA ASP A 346 -1.03 19.04 -19.77
C ASP A 346 -2.52 18.67 -19.64
N ASP A 347 -3.40 19.55 -20.12
CA ASP A 347 -4.86 19.39 -20.02
C ASP A 347 -5.36 18.12 -20.72
N GLU A 348 -4.69 17.69 -21.80
CA GLU A 348 -5.01 16.47 -22.54
C GLU A 348 -4.73 15.22 -21.68
N THR A 349 -3.59 15.18 -21.01
CA THR A 349 -3.21 14.10 -20.09
C THR A 349 -4.17 14.03 -18.91
N ILE A 350 -4.54 15.17 -18.33
CA ILE A 350 -5.53 15.23 -17.25
C ILE A 350 -6.89 14.69 -17.72
N ALA A 351 -7.36 15.11 -18.90
CA ALA A 351 -8.61 14.61 -19.47
C ALA A 351 -8.58 13.10 -19.71
N ASN A 352 -7.45 12.57 -20.21
CA ASN A 352 -7.27 11.14 -20.42
C ASN A 352 -7.29 10.35 -19.09
N ILE A 353 -6.65 10.86 -18.04
CA ILE A 353 -6.67 10.25 -16.70
C ILE A 353 -8.09 10.23 -16.11
N LEU A 354 -8.85 11.32 -16.28
CA LEU A 354 -10.24 11.40 -15.83
C LEU A 354 -11.13 10.40 -16.59
N ASN A 355 -10.98 10.30 -17.91
CA ASN A 355 -11.73 9.35 -18.75
C ASN A 355 -11.39 7.88 -18.42
N ALA A 356 -10.15 7.61 -18.01
CA ALA A 356 -9.70 6.28 -17.58
C ALA A 356 -10.29 5.85 -16.22
N ASN A 357 -11.02 6.72 -15.52
CA ASN A 357 -11.67 6.47 -14.23
C ASN A 357 -10.71 6.05 -13.10
N VAL A 358 -9.44 6.47 -13.17
CA VAL A 358 -8.40 6.15 -12.16
C VAL A 358 -8.81 6.61 -10.76
N PHE A 359 -9.45 7.77 -10.66
CA PHE A 359 -9.88 8.33 -9.37
C PHE A 359 -11.38 8.17 -9.12
N SER A 360 -12.21 8.31 -10.17
CA SER A 360 -13.67 8.25 -10.06
C SER A 360 -14.14 6.88 -9.56
N SER A 361 -13.47 5.79 -9.92
CA SER A 361 -13.78 4.44 -9.41
C SER A 361 -13.48 4.26 -7.92
N HIS A 362 -12.59 5.07 -7.33
CA HIS A 362 -12.30 5.07 -5.90
C HIS A 362 -13.10 6.14 -5.13
N HIS A 363 -13.68 7.10 -5.86
CA HIS A 363 -14.51 8.21 -5.36
C HIS A 363 -15.91 8.23 -5.99
N MET A 364 -16.59 7.09 -6.04
CA MET A 364 -17.91 7.00 -6.67
C MET A 364 -19.00 7.55 -5.77
N GLN A 365 -19.79 8.50 -6.27
CA GLN A 365 -21.00 8.96 -5.59
C GLN A 365 -22.15 7.97 -5.81
N ILE A 366 -22.66 7.40 -4.72
CA ILE A 366 -23.85 6.56 -4.73
C ILE A 366 -25.04 7.34 -4.21
N VAL A 367 -26.06 7.45 -5.05
CA VAL A 367 -27.36 8.01 -4.70
C VAL A 367 -28.37 6.87 -4.57
N CYS A 368 -29.02 6.79 -3.43
CA CYS A 368 -30.06 5.80 -3.11
C CYS A 368 -31.35 6.54 -2.74
N PRO A 369 -32.13 7.01 -3.72
CA PRO A 369 -33.39 7.72 -3.46
C PRO A 369 -34.44 6.81 -2.81
N GLN A 370 -34.28 5.48 -2.94
CA GLN A 370 -35.19 4.50 -2.35
C GLN A 370 -34.99 4.32 -0.84
N ASN A 371 -33.90 4.85 -0.26
CA ASN A 371 -33.68 4.78 1.18
C ASN A 371 -34.47 5.89 1.88
N VAL A 372 -35.76 5.67 2.06
CA VAL A 372 -36.70 6.60 2.73
C VAL A 372 -36.30 6.89 4.18
N ARG A 373 -35.52 6.02 4.83
CA ARG A 373 -35.02 6.23 6.20
C ARG A 373 -33.91 7.27 6.30
N ALA A 374 -33.27 7.60 5.18
CA ALA A 374 -32.29 8.69 5.10
C ALA A 374 -32.96 10.07 4.85
N GLY A 375 -34.28 10.14 4.83
CA GLY A 375 -35.05 11.37 4.61
C GLY A 375 -35.49 11.56 3.15
N VAL A 376 -36.09 12.73 2.88
CA VAL A 376 -36.73 13.06 1.58
C VAL A 376 -35.72 13.09 0.42
N ALA A 377 -34.45 13.40 0.71
CA ALA A 377 -33.37 13.41 -0.28
C ALA A 377 -32.77 12.02 -0.57
N GLY A 378 -33.18 10.98 0.16
CA GLY A 378 -32.58 9.65 0.09
C GLY A 378 -31.17 9.59 0.68
N CYS A 379 -30.49 8.45 0.50
CA CYS A 379 -29.12 8.26 1.00
C CYS A 379 -28.11 8.66 -0.07
N PHE A 380 -27.16 9.53 0.27
CA PHE A 380 -26.03 9.92 -0.57
C PHE A 380 -24.72 9.55 0.13
N LYS A 381 -23.88 8.75 -0.51
CA LYS A 381 -22.57 8.35 0.04
C LYS A 381 -21.53 8.22 -1.07
N THR A 382 -20.32 8.64 -0.79
CA THR A 382 -19.16 8.33 -1.64
C THR A 382 -18.57 6.96 -1.26
N LYS A 383 -18.18 6.12 -2.21
CA LYS A 383 -17.57 4.81 -1.96
C LYS A 383 -16.58 4.46 -3.07
N CYS A 384 -15.61 3.61 -2.74
CA CYS A 384 -14.79 2.93 -3.74
C CYS A 384 -15.58 1.79 -4.39
N MET A 385 -15.31 1.49 -5.67
CA MET A 385 -15.90 0.38 -6.43
C MET A 385 -15.78 -0.96 -5.68
N SER A 386 -14.68 -1.18 -4.94
CA SER A 386 -14.50 -2.38 -4.12
C SER A 386 -15.57 -2.56 -3.02
N SER A 387 -16.18 -1.45 -2.58
CA SER A 387 -17.16 -1.39 -1.48
C SER A 387 -18.61 -1.36 -1.97
N VAL A 388 -18.85 -1.55 -3.27
CA VAL A 388 -20.20 -1.48 -3.86
C VAL A 388 -20.53 -2.74 -4.64
N VAL A 389 -21.82 -3.00 -4.81
CA VAL A 389 -22.36 -4.06 -5.66
C VAL A 389 -23.14 -3.41 -6.78
N ARG A 390 -22.87 -3.83 -8.02
CA ARG A 390 -23.69 -3.48 -9.18
C ARG A 390 -24.97 -4.31 -9.15
N VAL A 391 -26.11 -3.64 -9.28
CA VAL A 391 -27.42 -4.29 -9.41
C VAL A 391 -27.85 -4.17 -10.86
N ASP A 392 -27.69 -5.24 -11.63
CA ASP A 392 -27.84 -5.24 -13.09
C ASP A 392 -29.25 -4.81 -13.55
N ASN A 393 -30.30 -5.25 -12.84
CA ASN A 393 -31.69 -4.96 -13.19
C ASN A 393 -32.06 -3.47 -13.19
N ILE A 394 -31.34 -2.64 -12.41
CA ILE A 394 -31.56 -1.19 -12.33
C ILE A 394 -30.34 -0.40 -12.79
N ASN A 395 -29.32 -1.09 -13.31
CA ASN A 395 -28.01 -0.55 -13.67
C ASN A 395 -27.48 0.47 -12.65
N ALA A 396 -27.55 0.13 -11.36
CA ALA A 396 -27.19 1.04 -10.26
C ALA A 396 -26.26 0.38 -9.26
N TYR A 397 -25.40 1.18 -8.63
CA TYR A 397 -24.50 0.73 -7.58
C TYR A 397 -25.13 0.90 -6.20
N LYS A 398 -24.94 -0.08 -5.31
CA LYS A 398 -25.40 -0.06 -3.91
C LYS A 398 -24.26 -0.42 -2.97
N CYS A 399 -24.25 0.14 -1.76
CA CYS A 399 -23.21 -0.12 -0.75
C CYS A 399 -23.24 -1.59 -0.27
N LYS A 400 -22.09 -2.26 -0.22
CA LYS A 400 -21.97 -3.62 0.33
C LYS A 400 -22.30 -3.69 1.83
N ASP A 401 -22.03 -2.60 2.54
CA ASP A 401 -22.20 -2.41 3.98
C ASP A 401 -23.48 -1.62 4.30
N CYS A 402 -24.49 -1.67 3.45
CA CYS A 402 -25.75 -0.97 3.70
C CYS A 402 -26.40 -1.52 4.99
N PRO A 403 -26.68 -0.68 6.01
CA PRO A 403 -27.32 -1.13 7.26
C PRO A 403 -28.80 -1.49 7.08
N TYR A 404 -29.33 -1.35 5.86
CA TYR A 404 -30.73 -1.58 5.51
C TYR A 404 -30.83 -2.84 4.63
N PRO A 405 -31.00 -4.04 5.23
CA PRO A 405 -31.04 -5.32 4.51
C PRO A 405 -32.27 -5.46 3.59
N GLU A 406 -33.31 -4.63 3.78
CA GLU A 406 -34.44 -4.52 2.85
C GLU A 406 -34.03 -4.00 1.45
N MET A 407 -32.79 -3.55 1.29
CA MET A 407 -32.23 -3.09 0.01
C MET A 407 -31.31 -4.13 -0.64
N ILE A 408 -30.74 -5.08 0.10
CA ILE A 408 -29.89 -6.14 -0.44
C ILE A 408 -30.09 -7.40 0.43
N TYR A 409 -30.64 -8.46 -0.16
CA TYR A 409 -30.81 -9.76 0.46
C TYR A 409 -29.73 -10.72 -0.04
N THR A 410 -29.22 -11.58 0.83
CA THR A 410 -28.27 -12.63 0.44
C THR A 410 -29.04 -13.95 0.35
N LEU A 411 -29.12 -14.54 -0.84
CA LEU A 411 -29.73 -15.86 -1.06
C LEU A 411 -28.91 -16.94 -0.36
N ASP A 412 -29.50 -18.12 -0.17
CA ASP A 412 -28.81 -19.30 0.38
C ASP A 412 -27.57 -19.71 -0.45
N SER A 413 -27.51 -19.30 -1.73
CA SER A 413 -26.36 -19.47 -2.61
C SER A 413 -25.18 -18.53 -2.31
N GLY A 414 -25.33 -17.57 -1.39
CA GLY A 414 -24.36 -16.51 -1.11
C GLY A 414 -24.48 -15.30 -2.05
N GLU A 415 -25.37 -15.34 -3.04
CA GLU A 415 -25.59 -14.25 -3.99
C GLU A 415 -26.35 -13.08 -3.35
N ARG A 416 -25.87 -11.85 -3.54
CA ARG A 416 -26.51 -10.62 -3.06
C ARG A 416 -27.43 -10.03 -4.13
N VAL A 417 -28.71 -9.95 -3.84
CA VAL A 417 -29.77 -9.50 -4.76
C VAL A 417 -30.61 -8.39 -4.16
N TRP A 418 -31.20 -7.57 -5.02
CA TRP A 418 -32.12 -6.53 -4.58
C TRP A 418 -33.42 -7.14 -4.05
N THR A 419 -33.80 -6.80 -2.82
CA THR A 419 -34.95 -7.41 -2.14
C THR A 419 -36.29 -7.18 -2.86
N LYS A 420 -36.42 -6.13 -3.69
CA LYS A 420 -37.64 -5.92 -4.50
C LYS A 420 -37.81 -6.93 -5.64
N ASP A 421 -36.73 -7.56 -6.08
CA ASP A 421 -36.74 -8.56 -7.15
C ASP A 421 -37.01 -9.96 -6.61
N LEU A 422 -37.08 -10.09 -5.28
CA LEU A 422 -37.40 -11.33 -4.60
C LEU A 422 -38.91 -11.47 -4.43
N VAL A 423 -39.37 -12.69 -4.65
CA VAL A 423 -40.74 -13.11 -4.41
C VAL A 423 -40.73 -14.36 -3.56
N ILE A 424 -41.73 -14.48 -2.70
CA ILE A 424 -41.96 -15.72 -1.95
C ILE A 424 -42.35 -16.79 -2.96
N SER A 425 -41.60 -17.89 -2.99
CA SER A 425 -41.83 -19.04 -3.84
C SER A 425 -41.86 -20.32 -3.01
N LYS A 426 -42.59 -21.33 -3.51
CA LYS A 426 -42.53 -22.69 -2.96
C LYS A 426 -41.50 -23.50 -3.73
N ARG A 427 -40.46 -23.99 -3.05
CA ARG A 427 -39.49 -24.94 -3.60
C ARG A 427 -39.72 -26.28 -2.93
N ASN A 428 -40.25 -27.26 -3.66
CA ASN A 428 -40.75 -28.53 -3.10
C ASN A 428 -41.77 -28.30 -1.96
N TYR A 429 -41.35 -28.48 -0.71
CA TYR A 429 -42.18 -28.32 0.49
C TYR A 429 -41.78 -27.14 1.36
N ASP A 430 -40.75 -26.38 0.98
CA ASP A 430 -40.25 -25.23 1.76
C ASP A 430 -40.68 -23.89 1.13
N ILE A 431 -40.84 -22.88 1.98
CA ILE A 431 -41.07 -21.50 1.57
C ILE A 431 -39.71 -20.80 1.49
N VAL A 432 -39.36 -20.31 0.29
CA VAL A 432 -38.07 -19.65 0.05
C VAL A 432 -38.29 -18.30 -0.63
N LEU A 433 -37.33 -17.38 -0.49
CA LEU A 433 -37.26 -16.17 -1.31
C LEU A 433 -36.44 -16.47 -2.55
N ASP A 434 -37.05 -16.35 -3.73
CA ASP A 434 -36.39 -16.57 -5.01
C ASP A 434 -36.51 -15.34 -5.92
N LYS A 435 -35.60 -15.22 -6.88
CA LYS A 435 -35.68 -14.19 -7.92
C LYS A 435 -36.95 -14.40 -8.74
N LYS A 436 -37.67 -13.31 -9.04
CA LYS A 436 -38.93 -13.35 -9.79
C LYS A 436 -38.84 -14.11 -11.12
N GLU A 437 -37.72 -13.98 -11.83
CA GLU A 437 -37.41 -14.66 -13.11
C GLU A 437 -37.33 -16.19 -12.99
N ASN A 438 -36.91 -16.71 -11.83
CA ASN A 438 -36.76 -18.14 -11.56
C ASN A 438 -38.06 -18.80 -11.08
N THR A 439 -39.15 -18.05 -10.95
CA THR A 439 -40.41 -18.53 -10.37
C THR A 439 -41.52 -18.62 -11.41
N LYS A 440 -42.28 -19.71 -11.37
CA LYS A 440 -43.51 -19.91 -12.17
C LYS A 440 -44.75 -19.67 -11.32
N VAL A 441 -45.89 -19.36 -11.95
CA VAL A 441 -47.17 -19.17 -11.26
C VAL A 441 -48.07 -20.38 -11.50
N CYS A 442 -48.55 -21.01 -10.43
CA CYS A 442 -49.43 -22.18 -10.52
C CYS A 442 -50.77 -21.81 -11.15
N SER A 443 -51.19 -22.53 -12.19
CA SER A 443 -52.45 -22.30 -12.90
C SER A 443 -53.67 -22.46 -12.00
N VAL A 444 -53.58 -23.37 -11.01
CA VAL A 444 -54.66 -23.74 -10.09
C VAL A 444 -54.69 -22.85 -8.84
N CYS A 445 -53.61 -22.78 -8.06
CA CYS A 445 -53.60 -22.02 -6.79
C CYS A 445 -53.06 -20.59 -6.92
N LYS A 446 -52.54 -20.19 -8.09
CA LYS A 446 -51.94 -18.87 -8.36
C LYS A 446 -50.72 -18.52 -7.50
N ARG A 447 -50.19 -19.43 -6.69
CA ARG A 447 -48.93 -19.24 -5.95
C ARG A 447 -47.72 -19.35 -6.87
N ARG A 448 -46.64 -18.66 -6.47
CA ARG A 448 -45.33 -18.79 -7.13
C ARG A 448 -44.59 -20.01 -6.62
N PHE A 449 -43.92 -20.73 -7.50
CA PHE A 449 -43.15 -21.92 -7.15
C PHE A 449 -41.93 -22.09 -8.06
N THR A 450 -40.95 -22.82 -7.54
CA THR A 450 -39.72 -23.22 -8.23
C THR A 450 -39.72 -24.75 -8.25
N SER A 451 -39.77 -25.37 -9.44
CA SER A 451 -39.79 -26.84 -9.61
C SER A 451 -38.62 -27.27 -10.49
N ALA A 452 -37.85 -28.27 -10.03
CA ALA A 452 -36.83 -28.93 -10.84
C ALA A 452 -37.45 -29.95 -11.82
N ASP A 453 -38.60 -30.51 -11.45
CA ASP A 453 -39.33 -31.48 -12.28
C ASP A 453 -40.23 -30.74 -13.29
N ALA A 454 -40.05 -31.07 -14.57
CA ALA A 454 -40.56 -30.37 -15.74
C ALA A 454 -42.07 -30.53 -16.01
N ASP A 455 -42.95 -30.24 -15.06
CA ASP A 455 -44.40 -30.06 -15.31
C ASP A 455 -44.77 -28.56 -15.20
N GLU A 456 -45.06 -27.93 -16.34
CA GLU A 456 -44.83 -26.49 -16.56
C GLU A 456 -45.79 -25.51 -15.84
N SER A 457 -46.87 -25.96 -15.20
CA SER A 457 -47.91 -25.03 -14.70
C SER A 457 -48.48 -25.31 -13.31
N LEU A 458 -48.05 -26.36 -12.59
CA LEU A 458 -48.63 -26.73 -11.30
C LEU A 458 -47.58 -26.74 -10.19
N CYS A 459 -47.87 -26.08 -9.06
CA CYS A 459 -47.04 -26.19 -7.86
C CYS A 459 -47.08 -27.63 -7.28
N PRO A 460 -46.08 -28.06 -6.49
CA PRO A 460 -45.98 -29.42 -5.95
C PRO A 460 -47.26 -29.96 -5.29
N THR A 461 -47.94 -29.14 -4.48
CA THR A 461 -49.21 -29.49 -3.81
C THR A 461 -50.35 -29.70 -4.80
N CYS A 462 -50.45 -28.86 -5.83
CA CYS A 462 -51.47 -29.02 -6.87
C CYS A 462 -51.13 -30.18 -7.81
N LEU A 463 -49.85 -30.48 -8.03
CA LEU A 463 -49.41 -31.65 -8.80
C LEU A 463 -49.76 -32.96 -8.09
N LYS A 464 -49.53 -33.07 -6.77
CA LYS A 464 -50.00 -34.21 -5.95
C LYS A 464 -51.50 -34.42 -6.08
N SER A 465 -52.27 -33.33 -6.07
CA SER A 465 -53.72 -33.40 -6.24
C SER A 465 -54.17 -33.89 -7.63
N ALA A 466 -53.28 -33.80 -8.64
CA ALA A 466 -53.55 -34.24 -10.02
C ALA A 466 -53.05 -35.67 -10.30
N LYS A 467 -51.89 -36.05 -9.77
CA LYS A 467 -51.27 -37.39 -9.91
C LYS A 467 -51.45 -38.20 -8.62
N LEU A 468 -52.65 -38.73 -8.44
CA LEU A 468 -53.02 -39.54 -7.26
C LEU A 468 -52.32 -40.91 -7.30
N SER A 469 -51.43 -41.18 -6.33
CA SER A 469 -50.89 -42.52 -6.07
C SER A 469 -51.67 -43.22 -4.96
N LYS A 470 -51.67 -44.57 -4.89
CA LYS A 470 -52.38 -45.31 -3.83
C LYS A 470 -51.99 -44.85 -2.41
N ASP A 471 -50.70 -44.62 -2.17
CA ASP A 471 -50.19 -44.26 -0.84
C ASP A 471 -50.62 -42.84 -0.41
N THR A 472 -50.79 -41.92 -1.36
CA THR A 472 -51.22 -40.54 -1.08
C THR A 472 -52.72 -40.42 -0.79
N LEU A 473 -53.53 -41.43 -1.15
CA LEU A 473 -54.99 -41.37 -1.00
C LEU A 473 -55.43 -41.50 0.46
N ASP A 474 -54.80 -42.38 1.24
CA ASP A 474 -55.20 -42.63 2.63
C ASP A 474 -54.85 -41.46 3.54
N GLU A 475 -53.71 -40.83 3.29
CA GLU A 475 -53.33 -39.58 3.96
C GLU A 475 -54.26 -38.44 3.57
N ALA A 476 -54.56 -38.28 2.27
CA ALA A 476 -55.44 -37.22 1.79
C ALA A 476 -56.90 -37.38 2.27
N GLN A 477 -57.37 -38.61 2.49
CA GLN A 477 -58.68 -38.86 3.11
C GLN A 477 -58.69 -38.51 4.60
N ARG A 478 -57.61 -38.80 5.33
CA ARG A 478 -57.47 -38.40 6.75
C ARG A 478 -57.46 -36.89 6.87
N GLU A 479 -56.70 -36.19 6.03
CA GLU A 479 -56.71 -34.73 5.98
C GLU A 479 -58.10 -34.18 5.62
N TYR A 480 -58.81 -34.81 4.68
CA TYR A 480 -60.17 -34.40 4.34
C TYR A 480 -61.09 -34.47 5.55
N ARG A 481 -61.05 -35.56 6.33
CA ARG A 481 -61.87 -35.67 7.55
C ARG A 481 -61.57 -34.54 8.53
N ARG A 482 -60.28 -34.22 8.72
CA ARG A 482 -59.82 -33.13 9.61
C ARG A 482 -60.33 -31.75 9.19
N TYR A 483 -60.27 -31.43 7.90
CA TYR A 483 -60.57 -30.09 7.39
C TYR A 483 -61.93 -29.94 6.71
N SER A 484 -62.73 -31.02 6.61
CA SER A 484 -64.01 -31.04 5.90
C SER A 484 -64.98 -29.94 6.34
N GLN A 485 -64.94 -29.54 7.61
CA GLN A 485 -65.82 -28.49 8.17
C GLN A 485 -65.61 -27.10 7.55
N LEU A 486 -64.43 -26.85 6.94
CA LEU A 486 -64.17 -25.60 6.22
C LEU A 486 -64.98 -25.48 4.93
N LEU A 487 -65.43 -26.59 4.35
CA LEU A 487 -66.28 -26.58 3.17
C LEU A 487 -67.73 -26.23 3.54
N PRO A 488 -68.42 -25.40 2.74
CA PRO A 488 -69.83 -25.10 2.93
C PRO A 488 -70.67 -26.38 3.04
N ILE A 489 -71.65 -26.38 3.94
CA ILE A 489 -72.53 -27.55 4.20
C ILE A 489 -73.18 -28.04 2.89
N GLY A 490 -73.65 -27.13 2.04
CA GLY A 490 -74.22 -27.47 0.73
C GLY A 490 -73.24 -28.26 -0.15
N VAL A 491 -71.96 -27.89 -0.19
CA VAL A 491 -70.93 -28.59 -0.98
C VAL A 491 -70.69 -30.00 -0.43
N ARG A 492 -70.75 -30.17 0.90
CA ARG A 492 -70.55 -31.46 1.56
C ARG A 492 -71.71 -32.44 1.33
N LEU A 493 -72.94 -31.94 1.39
CA LEU A 493 -74.17 -32.73 1.24
C LEU A 493 -74.44 -33.08 -0.24
N ILE A 494 -74.35 -32.12 -1.16
CA ILE A 494 -74.59 -32.34 -2.59
C ILE A 494 -73.62 -33.37 -3.19
N ASN A 495 -72.42 -33.48 -2.62
CA ASN A 495 -71.39 -34.41 -3.07
C ASN A 495 -71.17 -35.58 -2.10
N ALA A 496 -72.15 -35.95 -1.28
CA ALA A 496 -72.02 -37.01 -0.26
C ALA A 496 -71.48 -38.34 -0.82
N ALA A 497 -71.95 -38.75 -2.00
CA ALA A 497 -71.57 -40.01 -2.66
C ALA A 497 -70.23 -39.97 -3.44
N LYS A 498 -69.59 -38.79 -3.57
CA LYS A 498 -68.33 -38.66 -4.32
C LYS A 498 -67.13 -38.91 -3.42
N LYS A 499 -66.05 -39.47 -3.98
CA LYS A 499 -64.75 -39.57 -3.28
C LYS A 499 -64.20 -38.17 -2.98
N LYS A 500 -63.64 -37.99 -1.78
CA LYS A 500 -63.21 -36.70 -1.24
C LYS A 500 -61.81 -36.81 -0.64
N TYR A 501 -60.95 -35.90 -1.06
CA TYR A 501 -59.55 -35.85 -0.64
C TYR A 501 -59.20 -34.41 -0.27
N CYS A 502 -58.20 -34.24 0.59
CA CYS A 502 -57.62 -32.95 0.91
C CYS A 502 -56.10 -33.07 0.90
N PHE A 503 -55.44 -32.09 0.29
CA PHE A 503 -53.99 -31.96 0.32
C PHE A 503 -53.65 -30.63 1.00
N SER A 504 -52.89 -30.71 2.08
CA SER A 504 -52.45 -29.57 2.87
C SER A 504 -50.97 -29.30 2.66
N ASP A 505 -50.61 -28.01 2.62
CA ASP A 505 -49.26 -27.55 2.95
C ASP A 505 -49.35 -26.37 3.94
N GLU A 506 -48.23 -25.73 4.25
CA GLU A 506 -48.17 -24.63 5.22
C GLU A 506 -49.07 -23.44 4.85
N GLU A 507 -49.33 -23.20 3.57
CA GLU A 507 -50.03 -22.00 3.09
C GLU A 507 -51.47 -22.29 2.62
N ILE A 508 -51.75 -23.47 2.06
CA ILE A 508 -53.07 -23.77 1.47
C ILE A 508 -53.62 -25.15 1.85
N LEU A 509 -54.93 -25.32 1.66
CA LEU A 509 -55.62 -26.61 1.57
C LEU A 509 -56.24 -26.74 0.19
N VAL A 510 -56.07 -27.89 -0.46
CA VAL A 510 -56.69 -28.23 -1.75
C VAL A 510 -57.65 -29.39 -1.52
N PHE A 511 -58.95 -29.12 -1.56
CA PHE A 511 -59.99 -30.14 -1.50
C PHE A 511 -60.32 -30.63 -2.91
N VAL A 512 -60.32 -31.94 -3.12
CA VAL A 512 -60.73 -32.59 -4.36
C VAL A 512 -62.01 -33.37 -4.08
N ILE A 513 -63.12 -32.98 -4.70
CA ILE A 513 -64.44 -33.60 -4.50
C ILE A 513 -64.98 -34.05 -5.86
N GLY A 514 -64.85 -35.34 -6.16
CA GLY A 514 -65.07 -35.84 -7.52
C GLY A 514 -64.11 -35.19 -8.51
N ARG A 515 -64.62 -34.38 -9.44
CA ARG A 515 -63.83 -33.62 -10.43
C ARG A 515 -63.55 -32.16 -10.01
N ASP A 516 -64.24 -31.67 -8.99
CA ASP A 516 -64.13 -30.28 -8.57
C ASP A 516 -62.97 -30.08 -7.59
N LYS A 517 -62.21 -29.00 -7.77
CA LYS A 517 -61.16 -28.58 -6.85
C LYS A 517 -61.58 -27.31 -6.09
N TRP A 518 -61.33 -27.28 -4.79
CA TRP A 518 -61.58 -26.12 -3.93
C TRP A 518 -60.31 -25.76 -3.17
N ILE A 519 -59.93 -24.49 -3.18
CA ILE A 519 -58.71 -24.02 -2.53
C ILE A 519 -59.05 -23.09 -1.39
N PHE A 520 -58.43 -23.36 -0.25
CA PHE A 520 -58.45 -22.50 0.92
C PHE A 520 -57.04 -21.98 1.19
N ASN A 521 -56.90 -20.66 1.25
CA ASN A 521 -55.63 -20.01 1.60
C ASN A 521 -55.60 -19.78 3.12
N LYS A 522 -54.69 -20.46 3.82
CA LYS A 522 -54.52 -20.36 5.27
C LYS A 522 -54.03 -18.97 5.69
N LEU A 523 -53.23 -18.31 4.83
CA LEU A 523 -52.68 -16.97 5.10
C LEU A 523 -53.74 -15.86 5.04
N ASP A 524 -54.82 -16.06 4.28
CA ASP A 524 -55.92 -15.09 4.17
C ASP A 524 -56.93 -15.21 5.31
N ALA A 525 -56.88 -16.30 6.09
CA ALA A 525 -57.82 -16.54 7.19
C ALA A 525 -57.66 -15.53 8.34
N MET A 526 -56.47 -14.97 8.54
CA MET A 526 -56.19 -14.04 9.64
C MET A 526 -56.53 -12.58 9.34
N LYS A 527 -56.76 -12.20 8.07
CA LYS A 527 -56.86 -10.78 7.68
C LYS A 527 -58.23 -10.14 7.91
N LYS A 528 -59.30 -10.90 8.21
CA LYS A 528 -60.69 -10.37 8.20
C LYS A 528 -61.61 -10.83 9.34
N GLY A 529 -61.07 -11.38 10.44
CA GLY A 529 -61.86 -11.79 11.61
C GLY A 529 -62.79 -12.99 11.40
N PHE A 530 -63.03 -13.42 10.15
CA PHE A 530 -63.82 -14.60 9.79
C PHE A 530 -63.09 -15.44 8.74
N VAL A 531 -63.10 -16.77 8.93
CA VAL A 531 -62.53 -17.74 7.99
C VAL A 531 -63.39 -17.80 6.73
N ARG A 532 -62.85 -17.30 5.61
CA ARG A 532 -63.56 -17.35 4.31
C ARG A 532 -63.66 -18.79 3.81
N PRO A 533 -64.79 -19.20 3.22
CA PRO A 533 -64.92 -20.55 2.69
C PRO A 533 -63.92 -20.79 1.53
N PRO A 534 -63.49 -22.05 1.32
CA PRO A 534 -62.68 -22.44 0.15
C PRO A 534 -63.34 -21.98 -1.16
N LYS A 535 -62.53 -21.52 -2.12
CA LYS A 535 -63.01 -21.10 -3.44
C LYS A 535 -62.95 -22.25 -4.43
N LYS A 536 -64.03 -22.47 -5.18
CA LYS A 536 -64.04 -23.43 -6.30
C LYS A 536 -63.11 -22.91 -7.40
N VAL A 537 -62.29 -23.80 -7.92
CA VAL A 537 -61.36 -23.50 -9.03
C VAL A 537 -61.75 -24.40 -10.19
N ARG A 538 -61.77 -23.84 -11.41
CA ARG A 538 -62.00 -24.64 -12.61
C ARG A 538 -60.79 -25.55 -12.81
N SER A 539 -61.06 -26.85 -12.97
CA SER A 539 -60.07 -27.87 -13.29
C SER A 539 -59.46 -27.63 -14.66
#